data_AF-K2DY35-F1
#
_entry.id   AF-K2DY35-F1
#
_cell.length_a   1.000
_cell.length_b   1.000
_cell.length_c   1.000
_cell.angle_alpha   90.00
_cell.angle_beta   90.00
_cell.angle_gamma   90.00
#
_symmetry.space_group_name_H-M   'P 1'
#
loop_
_entity.id
_entity.type
_entity.pdbx_description
1 polymer ?
#
loop_
_entity_poly.entity_id
_entity_poly.type
_entity_poly.pdbx_seq_one_letter_code
_entity_poly.pdbx_strand_id
1 'polypeptide(L)' 'MFSEVQNFSGTPAQRYSLNGETMGTRYSAVFFAPPGLDAAAIHAQLFAAVDAVDRQMSTWKPDSDLS' A
#
# COMPACT_ATOMS: atom_id res chain seq x y z
N MET A 1 41.90 12.33 -4.76
CA MET A 1 40.92 12.39 -3.65
C MET A 1 39.65 11.77 -4.19
N PHE A 2 39.52 10.45 -4.05
CA PHE A 2 38.35 9.72 -4.57
C PHE A 2 37.29 9.78 -3.50
N SER A 3 36.20 10.50 -3.77
CA SER A 3 35.07 10.60 -2.87
C SER A 3 34.51 9.20 -2.61
N GLU A 4 34.51 8.82 -1.34
CA GLU A 4 33.90 7.60 -0.84
C GLU A 4 32.41 7.64 -1.19
N VAL A 5 32.01 6.76 -2.13
CA VAL A 5 30.59 6.48 -2.34
C VAL A 5 30.12 5.88 -1.03
N GLN A 6 29.28 6.61 -0.29
CA GLN A 6 28.67 6.10 0.93
C GLN A 6 27.88 4.85 0.55
N ASN A 7 28.47 3.69 0.81
CA ASN A 7 27.77 2.42 0.76
C ASN A 7 26.70 2.50 1.83
N PHE A 8 25.46 2.78 1.42
CA PHE A 8 24.29 2.60 2.26
C PHE A 8 24.30 1.15 2.72
N SER A 9 24.83 0.93 3.92
CA SER A 9 24.76 -0.35 4.63
C SER A 9 23.36 -0.53 5.22
N GLY A 10 22.34 -0.17 4.43
CA GLY A 10 20.96 -0.43 4.76
C GLY A 10 20.65 -1.88 4.41
N THR A 11 19.85 -2.54 5.24
CA THR A 11 19.35 -3.88 4.94
C THR A 11 18.76 -3.89 3.54
N PRO A 12 19.13 -4.84 2.65
CA PRO A 12 18.62 -4.86 1.29
C PRO A 12 17.09 -4.91 1.33
N ALA A 13 16.45 -3.92 0.69
CA ALA A 13 15.01 -3.85 0.64
C ALA A 13 14.46 -4.97 -0.24
N GLN A 14 13.55 -5.77 0.30
CA GLN A 14 12.83 -6.80 -0.41
C GLN A 14 11.63 -6.21 -1.14
N ARG A 15 11.31 -6.73 -2.32
CA ARG A 15 10.09 -6.39 -3.05
C ARG A 15 8.89 -7.11 -2.44
N TYR A 16 7.86 -6.35 -2.08
CA TYR A 16 6.56 -6.83 -1.68
C TYR A 16 5.55 -6.53 -2.79
N SER A 17 4.65 -7.49 -3.03
CA SER A 17 3.58 -7.37 -4.01
C SER A 17 2.28 -7.82 -3.36
N LEU A 18 1.40 -6.86 -3.08
CA LEU A 18 0.09 -7.09 -2.47
C LEU A 18 -0.99 -6.92 -3.52
N ASN A 19 -1.99 -7.80 -3.52
CA ASN A 19 -3.14 -7.69 -4.40
C ASN A 19 -4.42 -8.03 -3.62
N GLY A 20 -5.53 -7.53 -4.12
CA GLY A 20 -6.84 -7.78 -3.53
C GLY A 20 -7.96 -7.40 -4.48
N GLU A 21 -9.14 -7.92 -4.20
CA GLU A 21 -10.37 -7.59 -4.90
C GLU A 21 -11.14 -6.53 -4.12
N THR A 22 -11.69 -5.54 -4.81
CA THR A 22 -12.50 -4.46 -4.22
C THR A 22 -13.40 -3.86 -5.28
N MET A 23 -14.66 -3.53 -4.93
CA MET A 23 -15.61 -2.87 -5.84
C MET A 23 -15.84 -3.57 -7.19
N GLY A 24 -15.71 -4.90 -7.24
CA GLY A 24 -15.78 -5.66 -8.51
C GLY A 24 -14.57 -5.46 -9.44
N THR A 25 -13.51 -4.81 -8.93
CA THR A 25 -12.21 -4.62 -9.60
C THR A 25 -11.09 -5.28 -8.78
N ARG A 26 -9.87 -5.28 -9.30
CA ARG A 26 -8.69 -5.82 -8.59
C ARG A 26 -7.62 -4.74 -8.49
N TYR A 27 -7.02 -4.61 -7.30
CA TYR A 27 -5.89 -3.71 -7.08
C TYR A 27 -4.59 -4.49 -6.89
N SER A 28 -3.46 -3.82 -7.19
CA SER A 28 -2.12 -4.32 -6.94
C SER A 28 -1.25 -3.18 -6.42
N ALA A 29 -0.50 -3.43 -5.35
CA ALA A 29 0.46 -2.50 -4.76
C ALA A 29 1.82 -3.19 -4.65
N VAL A 30 2.85 -2.54 -5.21
CA VAL A 30 4.23 -3.03 -5.19
C VAL A 30 5.08 -2.00 -4.46
N PHE A 31 5.84 -2.44 -3.46
CA PHE A 31 6.74 -1.59 -2.70
C PHE A 31 7.99 -2.34 -2.25
N PHE A 32 9.03 -1.61 -1.87
CA PHE A 32 10.29 -2.17 -1.38
C PHE A 32 10.47 -1.80 0.09
N ALA A 33 10.76 -2.78 0.94
CA ALA A 33 10.93 -2.56 2.37
C ALA A 33 11.91 -3.57 2.98
N PRO A 34 12.49 -3.29 4.15
CA PRO A 34 13.37 -4.23 4.83
C PRO A 34 12.66 -5.56 5.16
N PRO A 35 13.39 -6.69 5.20
CA PRO A 35 12.85 -7.96 5.64
C PRO A 35 12.36 -7.88 7.10
N GLY A 36 11.32 -8.63 7.44
CA GLY A 36 10.68 -8.61 8.77
C GLY A 36 9.52 -7.62 8.90
N LEU A 37 9.18 -6.91 7.82
CA LEU A 37 7.96 -6.13 7.74
C LEU A 37 6.73 -7.03 7.77
N ASP A 38 5.74 -6.66 8.59
CA ASP A 38 4.45 -7.35 8.65
C ASP A 38 3.60 -7.03 7.40
N ALA A 39 3.81 -7.82 6.35
CA ALA A 39 3.08 -7.70 5.10
C ALA A 39 1.57 -7.95 5.28
N ALA A 40 1.15 -8.72 6.29
CA ALA A 40 -0.25 -8.99 6.56
C ALA A 40 -0.95 -7.76 7.16
N ALA A 41 -0.29 -7.07 8.11
CA ALA A 41 -0.79 -5.80 8.64
C ALA A 41 -0.89 -4.73 7.54
N ILE A 42 0.08 -4.67 6.62
CA ILE A 42 0.04 -3.73 5.50
C ILE A 42 -1.07 -4.09 4.51
N HIS A 43 -1.28 -5.38 4.24
CA HIS A 43 -2.39 -5.82 3.39
C HIS A 43 -3.74 -5.43 3.99
N ALA A 44 -3.94 -5.65 5.29
CA ALA A 44 -5.16 -5.26 6.00
C ALA A 44 -5.39 -3.74 5.97
N GLN A 45 -4.35 -2.93 6.21
CA GLN A 45 -4.46 -1.47 6.15
C GLN A 45 -4.72 -0.97 4.74
N LEU A 46 -4.06 -1.55 3.74
CA LEU A 46 -4.28 -1.21 2.34
C LEU A 46 -5.71 -1.55 1.91
N PHE A 47 -6.22 -2.72 2.30
CA PHE A 47 -7.61 -3.10 2.06
C PHE A 47 -8.58 -2.13 2.75
N ALA A 48 -8.35 -1.78 4.02
CA ALA A 48 -9.18 -0.83 4.75
C ALA A 48 -9.18 0.58 4.13
N ALA A 49 -8.04 1.04 3.61
CA ALA A 49 -7.93 2.30 2.90
C ALA A 49 -8.72 2.28 1.58
N VAL A 50 -8.60 1.19 0.82
CA VAL A 50 -9.32 1.03 -0.44
C VAL A 50 -10.83 0.86 -0.23
N ASP A 51 -11.25 0.17 0.84
CA ASP A 51 -12.64 0.10 1.31
C ASP A 51 -13.17 1.48 1.77
N ALA A 52 -12.34 2.28 2.44
CA ALA A 52 -12.71 3.65 2.80
C ALA A 52 -12.92 4.53 1.56
N VAL A 53 -12.07 4.38 0.53
CA VAL A 53 -12.25 5.07 -0.76
C VAL A 53 -13.51 4.59 -1.47
N ASP A 54 -13.82 3.29 -1.47
CA ASP A 54 -15.12 2.77 -1.97
C ASP A 54 -16.28 3.48 -1.28
N ARG A 55 -16.22 3.51 0.05
CA ARG A 55 -17.26 4.10 0.89
C ARG A 55 -17.45 5.59 0.63
N GLN A 56 -16.38 6.31 0.30
CA GLN A 56 -16.41 7.75 0.01
C GLN A 56 -16.79 8.07 -1.44
N MET A 57 -16.42 7.21 -2.40
CA MET A 57 -16.60 7.45 -3.84
C MET A 57 -17.80 6.75 -4.46
N SER A 58 -18.46 5.84 -3.73
CA SER A 58 -19.70 5.22 -4.18
C SER A 58 -20.86 6.21 -4.02
N THR A 59 -21.35 6.73 -5.14
CA THR A 59 -22.57 7.56 -5.29
C THR A 59 -23.87 6.85 -4.88
N TRP A 60 -23.77 5.68 -4.22
CA TRP A 60 -24.89 4.84 -3.79
C TRP A 60 -25.01 4.66 -2.27
N LYS A 61 -24.24 5.41 -1.45
CA LYS A 61 -24.50 5.55 0.00
C LYS A 61 -25.05 6.96 0.31
N PRO A 62 -26.24 7.07 0.92
CA PRO A 62 -26.95 8.34 1.15
C PRO A 62 -26.32 9.27 2.21
N ASP A 63 -25.09 8.98 2.68
CA ASP A 63 -24.39 9.69 3.75
C ASP A 63 -23.01 10.21 3.29
N SER A 64 -22.86 10.49 1.99
CA SER A 64 -21.64 11.07 1.44
C SER A 64 -21.61 12.59 1.65
N ASP A 65 -20.51 13.08 2.21
CA ASP A 65 -20.17 14.50 2.49
C ASP A 65 -19.94 15.35 1.22
N LEU A 66 -20.55 14.96 0.10
CA LEU A 66 -20.54 15.65 -1.19
C LEU A 66 -21.85 16.42 -1.45
N SER A 67 -22.55 16.84 -0.37
CA SER A 67 -23.65 17.83 -0.46
C SER A 67 -23.13 19.26 -0.57
#